data_AF-H6WSN4-F1
#
_entry.id   AF-H6WSN4-F1
#
_cell.length_a   1.000
_cell.length_b   1.000
_cell.length_c   1.000
_cell.angle_alpha   90.00
_cell.angle_beta   90.00
_cell.angle_gamma   90.00
#
_symmetry.space_group_name_H-M   'P 1'
#
loop_
_entity.id
_entity.type
_entity.pdbx_description
1 polymer ?
#
loop_
_entity_poly.entity_id
_entity_poly.type
_entity_poly.pdbx_seq_one_letter_code
_entity_poly.pdbx_strand_id
1 'polypeptide(L)'
;MLRALTSASVALGSRTAGWVRTMASHQLLVPPPETLLKPLSVPDRLLLGPGPSNLAPRVLAAGGRQMIGHMHKEMYQIMDEV
;
A
#
# COMPACT_ATOMS: atom_id res chain seq x y z
N MET A 1 -5.91 -44.02 3.51
CA MET A 1 -4.51 -43.92 3.03
C MET A 1 -4.24 -42.47 2.65
N LEU A 2 -3.53 -41.74 3.50
CA LEU A 2 -3.41 -40.28 3.47
C LEU A 2 -2.11 -39.91 2.73
N ARG A 3 -2.20 -39.24 1.58
CA ARG A 3 -1.05 -38.69 0.84
C ARG A 3 -0.73 -37.29 1.40
N ALA A 4 0.43 -37.16 2.04
CA ALA A 4 0.99 -35.87 2.44
C ALA A 4 1.64 -35.19 1.23
N LEU A 5 1.21 -33.98 0.91
CA LEU A 5 1.87 -33.09 -0.06
C LEU A 5 2.94 -32.29 0.68
N THR A 6 4.21 -32.62 0.47
CA THR A 6 5.36 -31.83 0.93
C THR A 6 5.45 -30.55 0.11
N SER A 7 5.14 -29.41 0.74
CA SER A 7 5.44 -28.08 0.22
C SER A 7 6.94 -27.81 0.39
N ALA A 8 7.67 -27.72 -0.72
CA ALA A 8 9.07 -27.32 -0.73
C ALA A 8 9.15 -25.79 -0.53
N SER A 9 9.58 -25.37 0.65
CA SER A 9 9.84 -23.97 0.95
C SER A 9 11.13 -23.54 0.27
N VAL A 10 11.04 -22.65 -0.73
CA VAL A 10 12.21 -22.00 -1.35
C VAL A 10 12.83 -21.07 -0.31
N ALA A 11 13.96 -21.48 0.25
CA ALA A 11 14.81 -20.59 1.04
C ALA A 11 15.44 -19.57 0.09
N LEU A 12 14.87 -18.36 0.03
CA LEU A 12 15.47 -17.23 -0.65
C LEU A 12 16.68 -16.79 0.18
N GLY A 13 17.85 -17.33 -0.15
CA GLY A 13 19.10 -17.01 0.52
C GLY A 13 19.36 -15.51 0.55
N SER A 14 19.92 -15.03 1.66
CA SER A 14 20.44 -13.68 1.84
C SER A 14 21.53 -13.39 0.80
N ARG A 15 21.13 -12.88 -0.36
CA ARG A 15 22.07 -12.45 -1.39
C ARG A 15 22.29 -10.96 -1.25
N THR A 16 23.44 -10.66 -0.66
CA THR A 16 24.35 -9.54 -0.97
C THR A 16 23.66 -8.22 -1.27
N ALA A 17 23.88 -7.22 -0.41
CA ALA A 17 23.67 -5.82 -0.75
C ALA A 17 24.35 -5.54 -2.09
N GLY A 18 23.56 -5.65 -3.15
CA GLY A 18 23.98 -5.36 -4.50
C GLY A 18 24.41 -3.91 -4.49
N TRP A 19 25.48 -3.62 -5.19
CA TRP A 19 25.89 -2.27 -5.51
C TRP A 19 24.76 -1.60 -6.31
N VAL A 20 23.75 -1.10 -5.61
CA VAL A 20 22.71 -0.24 -6.19
C VAL A 20 23.47 1.01 -6.58
N ARG A 21 23.56 1.28 -7.89
CA ARG A 21 24.11 2.53 -8.38
C ARG A 21 23.14 3.65 -8.02
N THR A 22 23.30 4.20 -6.83
CA THR A 22 22.60 5.41 -6.40
C THR A 22 23.32 6.64 -6.96
N MET A 23 22.58 7.67 -7.36
CA MET A 23 23.13 8.97 -7.79
C MET A 23 23.73 9.79 -6.62
N ALA A 24 23.76 9.22 -5.42
CA ALA A 24 24.29 9.88 -4.24
C ALA A 24 25.82 9.94 -4.27
N SER A 25 26.39 11.06 -3.83
CA SER A 25 27.83 11.23 -3.65
C SER A 25 28.40 10.43 -2.47
N HIS A 26 27.52 9.87 -1.63
CA HIS A 26 27.85 9.13 -0.42
C HIS A 26 26.94 7.89 -0.28
N GLN A 27 27.37 6.91 0.52
CA GLN A 27 26.59 5.69 0.78
C GLN A 27 25.35 5.99 1.62
N LEU A 28 24.21 5.41 1.21
CA LEU A 28 23.01 5.39 2.04
C LEU A 28 23.20 4.33 3.14
N LEU A 29 23.19 4.77 4.40
CA LEU A 29 23.38 3.89 5.56
C LEU A 29 22.11 3.12 5.93
N VAL A 30 20.95 3.59 5.50
CA VAL A 30 19.65 2.98 5.78
C VAL A 30 19.26 2.08 4.62
N PRO A 31 19.15 0.75 4.82
CA PRO A 31 18.69 -0.15 3.78
C PRO A 31 17.18 0.04 3.52
N PRO A 32 16.68 -0.37 2.33
CA PRO A 32 15.24 -0.39 2.07
C PRO A 32 14.52 -1.30 3.08
N PRO A 33 13.42 -0.85 3.70
CA PRO A 33 12.70 -1.66 4.68
C PRO A 33 12.01 -2.86 4.02
N GLU A 34 12.37 -4.07 4.45
CA GLU A 34 11.83 -5.32 3.90
C GLU A 34 10.31 -5.45 4.05
N THR A 35 9.71 -4.77 5.03
CA THR A 35 8.27 -4.79 5.28
C THR A 35 7.46 -4.18 4.15
N LEU A 36 8.00 -3.17 3.45
CA LEU A 36 7.33 -2.50 2.32
C LEU A 36 7.39 -3.31 1.02
N LEU A 37 8.16 -4.40 0.99
CA LEU A 37 8.19 -5.33 -0.14
C LEU A 37 6.99 -6.28 -0.16
N LYS A 38 6.25 -6.39 0.95
CA LYS A 38 5.06 -7.22 1.05
C LYS A 38 3.83 -6.43 0.56
N PRO A 39 2.87 -7.07 -0.15
CA PRO A 39 1.62 -6.42 -0.52
C PRO A 39 0.86 -5.89 0.70
N LEU A 40 0.26 -4.71 0.58
CA LEU A 40 -0.65 -4.18 1.60
C LEU A 40 -1.90 -5.06 1.69
N SER A 41 -2.26 -5.47 2.89
CA SER A 41 -3.46 -6.27 3.16
C SER A 41 -4.22 -5.68 4.35
N VAL A 42 -5.51 -5.43 4.17
CA VAL A 42 -6.42 -4.92 5.20
C VAL A 42 -7.58 -5.93 5.32
N PRO A 43 -7.91 -6.41 6.53
CA PRO A 43 -9.00 -7.36 6.70
C PRO A 43 -10.37 -6.67 6.58
N ASP A 44 -11.31 -7.34 5.93
CA ASP A 44 -12.71 -6.91 5.89
C ASP A 44 -13.37 -7.12 7.25
N ARG A 45 -13.87 -6.04 7.85
CA ARG A 45 -14.56 -6.06 9.14
C ARG A 45 -15.85 -5.24 9.09
N LEU A 46 -16.88 -5.74 9.75
CA LEU A 46 -18.08 -4.96 10.04
C LEU A 46 -17.83 -4.11 11.31
N LEU A 47 -17.85 -2.78 11.16
CA LEU A 47 -17.48 -1.83 12.19
C LEU A 47 -18.75 -1.30 12.89
N LEU A 48 -19.11 -1.91 14.02
CA LEU A 48 -20.28 -1.56 14.83
C LEU A 48 -19.95 -0.78 16.12
N GLY A 49 -18.73 -0.25 16.23
CA GLY A 49 -18.30 0.60 17.35
C GLY A 49 -18.76 2.06 17.19
N PRO A 50 -18.37 2.96 18.11
CA PRO A 50 -18.75 4.38 18.05
C PRO A 50 -18.11 5.17 16.89
N GLY A 51 -17.23 4.55 16.11
CA GLY A 51 -16.57 5.15 14.95
C GLY A 51 -15.09 4.74 14.85
N PRO A 52 -14.50 4.75 13.65
CA PRO A 52 -15.10 5.03 12.34
C PRO A 52 -16.04 3.91 11.85
N SER A 53 -16.97 4.25 10.94
CA SER A 53 -17.91 3.31 10.33
C SER A 53 -17.40 2.77 8.99
N ASN A 54 -18.01 1.69 8.48
CA ASN A 54 -17.74 1.22 7.12
C ASN A 54 -18.11 2.30 6.08
N LEU A 55 -17.28 2.44 5.03
CA LEU A 55 -17.51 3.41 3.95
C LEU A 55 -18.61 2.92 3.00
N ALA A 56 -19.46 3.84 2.57
CA ALA A 56 -20.39 3.57 1.47
C ALA A 56 -19.62 3.29 0.16
N PRO A 57 -20.11 2.39 -0.73
CA PRO A 57 -19.42 2.04 -1.97
C PRO A 57 -19.04 3.25 -2.85
N ARG A 58 -19.89 4.29 -2.88
CA ARG A 58 -19.63 5.54 -3.61
C ARG A 58 -18.42 6.31 -3.09
N VAL A 59 -18.23 6.34 -1.76
CA VAL A 59 -17.11 7.03 -1.12
C VAL A 59 -15.81 6.24 -1.30
N LEU A 60 -15.88 4.90 -1.21
CA LEU A 60 -14.74 4.03 -1.49
C LEU A 60 -14.24 4.22 -2.94
N ALA A 61 -15.16 4.27 -3.92
CA ALA A 61 -14.82 4.55 -5.31
C ALA A 61 -14.21 5.96 -5.51
N ALA A 62 -14.67 6.96 -4.74
CA ALA A 62 -14.12 8.31 -4.81
C ALA A 62 -12.65 8.37 -4.35
N GLY A 63 -12.25 7.55 -3.37
CA GLY A 63 -10.87 7.49 -2.87
C GLY A 63 -9.83 6.99 -3.89
N GLY A 64 -10.28 6.31 -4.95
CA GLY A 64 -9.43 5.85 -6.05
C GLY A 64 -9.35 6.80 -7.25
N ARG A 65 -9.98 7.98 -7.20
CA ARG A 65 -9.96 8.95 -8.31
C ARG A 65 -8.62 9.65 -8.43
N GLN A 66 -8.25 10.03 -9.65
CA GLN A 66 -7.02 10.74 -9.95
C GLN A 66 -6.96 12.10 -9.25
N MET A 67 -5.76 12.48 -8.81
CA MET A 67 -5.52 13.80 -8.25
C MET A 67 -5.73 14.92 -9.28
N ILE A 68 -6.37 16.01 -8.85
CA ILE A 68 -6.49 17.27 -9.59
C ILE A 68 -5.74 18.38 -8.86
N GLY A 69 -5.39 19.45 -9.58
CA GLY A 69 -4.71 20.60 -8.97
C GLY A 69 -5.63 21.32 -7.98
N HIS A 70 -5.08 21.73 -6.84
CA HIS A 70 -5.86 22.34 -5.75
C HIS A 70 -6.50 23.70 -6.11
N MET A 71 -6.02 24.39 -7.15
CA MET A 71 -6.60 25.65 -7.65
C MET A 71 -7.37 25.47 -8.97
N HIS A 72 -7.63 24.23 -9.40
CA HIS A 72 -8.43 23.98 -10.59
C HIS A 72 -9.90 24.36 -10.34
N LYS A 73 -10.60 24.76 -11.40
CA LYS A 73 -12.01 25.15 -11.31
C LYS A 73 -12.88 24.02 -10.72
N GLU A 74 -12.58 22.78 -11.08
CA GLU A 74 -13.30 21.59 -10.59
C GLU A 74 -13.10 21.40 -9.08
N MET A 75 -11.94 21.77 -8.52
CA MET A 75 -11.71 21.70 -7.08
C MET A 75 -12.59 22.71 -6.34
N TYR A 76 -12.69 23.95 -6.84
CA TYR A 76 -13.60 24.94 -6.26
C TYR A 76 -15.06 24.52 -6.37
N GLN A 77 -15.47 23.93 -7.50
CA GLN A 77 -16.80 23.38 -7.64
C GLN A 77 -17.10 22.31 -6.58
N ILE A 78 -16.15 21.41 -6.31
CA ILE A 78 -16.31 20.40 -5.25
C ILE A 78 -16.49 21.07 -3.88
N MET A 79 -15.75 22.15 -3.60
CA MET A 79 -15.85 22.88 -2.33
C MET A 79 -17.19 23.61 -2.18
N ASP A 80 -17.73 24.15 -3.28
CA ASP A 80 -19.01 24.87 -3.29
C ASP A 80 -20.22 23.91 -3.15
N GLU A 81 -20.07 22.64 -3.50
CA GLU A 81 -21.13 21.61 -3.43
C GLU A 81 -21.21 20.87 -2.07
N VAL A 82 -20.34 21.20 -1.11
CA VAL A 82 -20.33 20.63 0.27
C VAL A 82 -21.26 21.40 1.20
#